data_AF-A0A8T4P6A0-F1
#
_entry.id   AF-A0A8T4P6A0-F1
#
_cell.length_a   1.000
_cell.length_b   1.000
_cell.length_c   1.000
_cell.angle_alpha   90.00
_cell.angle_beta   90.00
_cell.angle_gamma   90.00
#
_symmetry.space_group_name_H-M   'P 1'
#
loop_
_entity.id
_entity.type
_entity.pdbx_description
1 polymer ?
#
loop_
_entity_poly.entity_id
_entity_poly.type
_entity_poly.pdbx_seq_one_letter_code
_entity_poly.pdbx_strand_id
1 'polypeptide(L)'
;MRIIKLKKGYKVESHLKGKFYKVDLNGPSCTCPHFLIRMKKIGEECKHINAVKERYGKVKQVSLKNKNKSDKILDFVRKKGSADAMELIKKFGEKGVDDLIKRGDLIEERGVVKVLE
;
A
#
# COMPACT_ATOMS: atom_id res chain seq x y z
N MET A 1 -17.92 -6.40 10.91
CA MET A 1 -17.80 -7.33 9.76
C MET A 1 -17.22 -8.64 10.26
N ARG A 2 -17.99 -9.72 10.25
CA ARG A 2 -17.51 -11.05 10.63
C ARG A 2 -16.83 -11.73 9.43
N ILE A 3 -15.69 -12.38 9.63
CA ILE A 3 -14.98 -13.12 8.58
C ILE A 3 -14.96 -14.59 8.96
N ILE A 4 -15.36 -15.44 8.03
CA ILE A 4 -15.43 -16.90 8.19
C ILE A 4 -14.47 -17.51 7.16
N LYS A 5 -13.51 -18.32 7.62
CA LYS A 5 -12.59 -19.04 6.74
C LYS A 5 -13.28 -20.28 6.16
N LEU A 6 -13.18 -20.48 4.85
CA LEU A 6 -13.73 -21.65 4.15
C LEU A 6 -12.58 -22.56 3.67
N LYS A 7 -12.89 -23.79 3.21
CA LYS A 7 -11.90 -24.70 2.59
C LYS A 7 -11.22 -24.07 1.36
N LYS A 8 -11.95 -23.24 0.60
CA LYS A 8 -11.46 -22.45 -0.53
C LYS A 8 -11.95 -20.99 -0.37
N GLY A 9 -11.06 -20.11 0.06
CA GLY A 9 -11.34 -18.69 0.27
C GLY A 9 -11.97 -18.32 1.62
N TYR A 10 -12.60 -17.15 1.66
CA TYR A 10 -13.12 -16.49 2.85
C TYR A 10 -14.54 -15.98 2.60
N LYS A 11 -15.36 -15.92 3.65
CA LYS A 11 -16.72 -15.38 3.60
C LYS A 11 -16.78 -14.19 4.55
N VAL A 12 -17.05 -13.01 4.00
CA VAL A 12 -17.04 -11.74 4.74
C VAL A 12 -18.46 -11.22 4.85
N GLU A 13 -18.90 -11.01 6.07
CA GLU A 13 -20.16 -10.33 6.36
C GLU A 13 -20.05 -8.86 5.98
N SER A 14 -21.08 -8.36 5.28
CA SER A 14 -21.20 -6.95 4.97
C SER A 14 -21.54 -6.12 6.21
N HIS A 15 -21.64 -4.81 6.02
CA HIS A 15 -22.14 -3.91 7.07
C HIS A 15 -23.62 -4.19 7.39
N LEU A 16 -24.37 -4.70 6.41
CA LEU A 16 -25.73 -5.22 6.60
C LEU A 16 -25.67 -6.64 7.17
N LYS A 17 -26.18 -6.82 8.39
CA LYS A 17 -26.30 -8.13 9.06
C LYS A 17 -26.96 -9.15 8.13
N GLY A 18 -26.36 -10.34 8.01
CA GLY A 18 -26.90 -11.45 7.23
C GLY A 18 -26.50 -11.51 5.75
N LYS A 19 -25.87 -10.46 5.19
CA LYS A 19 -25.30 -10.53 3.83
C LYS A 19 -23.83 -10.90 3.87
N PHE A 20 -23.46 -11.93 3.12
CA PHE A 20 -22.10 -12.44 3.07
C PHE A 20 -21.57 -12.48 1.64
N TYR A 21 -20.32 -12.05 1.46
CA TYR A 21 -19.62 -12.11 0.18
C TYR A 21 -18.47 -13.12 0.25
N LYS A 22 -18.24 -13.84 -0.85
CA LYS A 22 -17.10 -14.75 -0.99
C LYS A 22 -15.90 -13.93 -1.47
N VAL A 23 -14.76 -14.16 -0.84
CA VAL A 23 -13.48 -13.52 -1.12
C VAL A 23 -12.44 -14.60 -1.35
N ASP A 24 -11.75 -14.54 -2.48
CA ASP A 24 -10.60 -15.40 -2.78
C ASP A 24 -9.32 -14.56 -2.73
N LEU A 25 -8.33 -15.01 -1.96
CA LEU A 25 -7.03 -14.34 -1.84
C LEU A 25 -6.03 -14.81 -2.90
N ASN A 26 -6.27 -15.92 -3.59
CA ASN A 26 -5.33 -16.53 -4.52
C ASN A 26 -5.36 -15.86 -5.89
N GLY A 27 -6.53 -15.34 -6.28
CA GLY A 27 -6.69 -14.35 -7.34
C GLY A 27 -7.66 -13.29 -6.85
N PRO A 28 -7.19 -12.11 -6.37
CA PRO A 28 -7.90 -11.19 -5.47
C PRO A 28 -9.29 -10.85 -5.99
N SER A 29 -10.28 -11.64 -5.57
CA SER A 29 -11.63 -11.66 -6.16
C SER A 29 -12.67 -11.60 -5.06
N CYS A 30 -13.67 -10.74 -5.22
CA CYS A 30 -14.78 -10.61 -4.28
C CYS A 30 -16.10 -10.64 -5.02
N THR A 31 -17.06 -11.42 -4.54
CA THR A 31 -18.43 -11.46 -5.11
C THR A 31 -19.28 -10.26 -4.70
N CYS A 32 -18.67 -9.21 -4.18
CA CYS A 32 -19.36 -8.01 -3.74
C CYS A 32 -19.60 -7.06 -4.93
N PRO A 33 -20.75 -6.37 -4.98
CA PRO A 33 -21.08 -5.47 -6.10
C PRO A 33 -20.01 -4.38 -6.29
N HIS A 34 -19.44 -3.89 -5.18
CA HIS A 34 -18.37 -2.90 -5.20
C HIS A 34 -17.11 -3.37 -5.92
N PHE A 35 -16.77 -4.66 -5.82
CA PHE A 35 -15.62 -5.23 -6.53
C PHE A 35 -15.89 -5.35 -8.03
N LEU A 36 -17.07 -5.87 -8.39
CA LEU A 36 -17.49 -5.99 -9.80
C LEU A 36 -17.53 -4.63 -10.51
N ILE A 37 -17.91 -3.56 -9.80
CA ILE A 37 -17.98 -2.20 -10.36
C ILE A 37 -16.61 -1.52 -10.40
N ARG A 38 -15.79 -1.63 -9.33
CA ARG A 38 -14.50 -0.89 -9.25
C ARG A 38 -13.36 -1.50 -10.05
N MET A 39 -13.34 -2.82 -10.25
CA MET A 39 -12.29 -3.46 -11.07
C MET A 39 -12.29 -2.93 -12.52
N LYS A 40 -13.44 -2.51 -13.04
CA LYS A 40 -13.57 -1.93 -14.39
C LYS A 40 -13.11 -0.48 -14.52
N LYS A 41 -12.92 0.28 -13.41
CA LYS A 41 -12.68 1.72 -13.49
C LYS A 41 -11.38 2.22 -12.84
N ILE A 42 -10.96 1.65 -11.71
CA ILE A 42 -9.96 2.31 -10.84
C ILE A 42 -8.84 1.35 -10.36
N GLY A 43 -9.00 0.03 -10.51
CA GLY A 43 -8.00 -0.93 -10.02
C GLY A 43 -7.89 -0.98 -8.48
N GLU A 44 -8.82 -0.37 -7.75
CA GLU A 44 -8.85 -0.38 -6.29
C GLU A 44 -9.43 -1.68 -5.72
N GLU A 45 -8.78 -2.19 -4.67
CA GLU A 45 -9.19 -3.39 -3.96
C GLU A 45 -10.44 -3.14 -3.11
N CYS A 46 -11.39 -4.08 -3.10
CA CYS A 46 -12.61 -3.89 -2.34
C CYS A 46 -12.36 -4.05 -0.82
N LYS A 47 -13.19 -3.37 -0.01
CA LYS A 47 -13.12 -3.42 1.46
C LYS A 47 -13.15 -4.84 2.05
N HIS A 48 -13.78 -5.79 1.37
CA HIS A 48 -13.85 -7.19 1.83
C HIS A 48 -12.53 -7.92 1.60
N ILE A 49 -11.86 -7.70 0.46
CA ILE A 49 -10.50 -8.22 0.22
C ILE A 49 -9.55 -7.60 1.23
N ASN A 50 -9.62 -6.29 1.45
CA ASN A 50 -8.75 -5.61 2.42
C ASN A 50 -8.95 -6.14 3.85
N ALA A 51 -10.21 -6.33 4.29
CA ALA A 51 -10.51 -6.90 5.59
C ALA A 51 -9.99 -8.34 5.75
N VAL A 52 -10.04 -9.15 4.69
CA VAL A 52 -9.51 -10.53 4.70
C VAL A 52 -7.98 -10.52 4.67
N LYS A 53 -7.36 -9.63 3.89
CA LYS A 53 -5.91 -9.43 3.90
C LYS A 53 -5.40 -8.97 5.27
N GLU A 54 -6.08 -8.03 5.92
CA GLU A 54 -5.71 -7.54 7.25
C GLU A 54 -5.80 -8.64 8.32
N ARG A 55 -6.82 -9.50 8.24
CA ARG A 55 -7.06 -10.56 9.25
C ARG A 55 -6.33 -11.88 8.98
N TYR A 56 -6.10 -12.23 7.70
CA TYR A 56 -5.62 -13.55 7.30
C TYR A 56 -4.54 -13.51 6.22
N GLY A 57 -4.33 -12.37 5.56
CA GLY A 57 -3.25 -12.17 4.62
C GLY A 57 -1.92 -12.16 5.38
N LYS A 58 -1.18 -13.26 5.30
CA LYS A 58 0.28 -13.25 5.53
C LYS A 58 0.94 -12.50 4.36
N VAL A 59 0.70 -11.20 4.22
CA VAL A 59 1.37 -10.37 3.23
C VAL A 59 1.70 -9.05 3.89
N LYS A 60 2.98 -8.94 4.30
CA LYS A 60 3.78 -7.71 4.29
C LYS A 60 2.95 -6.43 4.46
N GLN A 61 2.95 -5.87 5.68
CA GLN A 61 2.59 -4.47 5.99
C GLN A 61 3.42 -3.41 5.21
N VAL A 62 4.00 -3.77 4.06
CA VAL A 62 4.92 -2.94 3.30
C VAL A 62 4.13 -1.85 2.57
N SER A 63 2.91 -2.08 2.06
CA SER A 63 2.23 -1.02 1.29
C SER A 63 1.71 0.18 2.10
N LEU A 64 1.34 0.02 3.39
CA LEU A 64 0.92 1.18 4.21
C LEU A 64 2.07 1.82 5.00
N LYS A 65 3.02 1.04 5.54
CA LYS A 65 4.21 1.62 6.19
C LYS A 65 5.14 2.29 5.19
N ASN A 66 5.31 1.72 3.99
CA ASN A 66 6.26 2.27 3.02
C ASN A 66 5.74 3.56 2.41
N LYS A 67 4.43 3.67 2.11
CA LYS A 67 3.82 4.95 1.68
C LYS A 67 4.08 6.07 2.68
N ASN A 68 3.88 5.79 3.98
CA ASN A 68 4.10 6.74 5.05
C ASN A 68 5.60 7.07 5.28
N LYS A 69 6.52 6.17 4.88
CA LYS A 69 7.97 6.42 4.97
C LYS A 69 8.47 7.23 3.78
N SER A 70 8.01 6.91 2.57
CA SER A 70 8.24 7.65 1.33
C SER A 70 7.76 9.10 1.46
N ASP A 71 6.53 9.31 1.94
CA ASP A 71 5.96 10.64 2.19
C ASP A 71 6.82 11.47 3.15
N LYS A 72 7.32 10.85 4.22
CA LYS A 72 8.20 11.51 5.19
C LYS A 72 9.57 11.88 4.63
N ILE A 73 10.11 11.05 3.73
CA ILE A 73 11.37 11.36 3.03
C ILE A 73 11.15 12.58 2.13
N LEU A 74 10.09 12.57 1.33
CA LEU A 74 9.75 13.66 0.43
C LEU A 74 9.47 14.97 1.18
N ASP A 75 8.68 14.94 2.26
CA ASP A 75 8.42 16.12 3.12
C ASP A 75 9.71 16.66 3.74
N PHE A 76 10.62 15.78 4.18
CA PHE A 76 11.90 16.19 4.78
C PHE A 76 12.80 16.89 3.76
N VAL A 77 12.95 16.33 2.56
CA VAL A 77 13.76 16.94 1.49
C VAL A 77 13.12 18.25 1.03
N ARG A 78 11.79 18.27 0.84
CA ARG A 78 11.05 19.46 0.41
C ARG A 78 11.15 20.61 1.41
N LYS A 79 11.08 20.34 2.73
CA LYS A 79 11.25 21.37 3.77
C LYS A 79 12.65 21.93 3.85
N LYS A 80 13.68 21.11 3.60
CA LYS A 80 15.08 21.57 3.55
C LYS A 80 15.46 22.14 2.17
N GLY A 81 14.67 21.93 1.13
CA GLY A 81 15.01 22.18 -0.28
C GLY A 81 15.96 21.13 -0.87
N SER A 82 16.94 20.67 -0.08
CA SER A 82 17.87 19.58 -0.44
C SER A 82 18.40 18.89 0.81
N ALA A 83 18.74 17.61 0.71
CA ALA A 83 19.34 16.86 1.81
C ALA A 83 20.55 16.05 1.33
N ASP A 84 21.52 15.83 2.20
CA ASP A 84 22.66 14.97 1.92
C ASP A 84 22.19 13.50 1.82
N ALA A 85 22.68 12.77 0.81
CA ALA A 85 22.31 11.38 0.59
C ALA A 85 22.64 10.50 1.81
N MET A 86 23.80 10.72 2.45
CA MET A 86 24.17 9.96 3.65
C MET A 86 23.26 10.28 4.84
N GLU A 87 22.81 11.54 4.97
CA GLU A 87 21.85 11.94 6.02
C GLU A 87 20.51 11.21 5.83
N LEU A 88 20.01 11.16 4.59
CA LEU A 88 18.75 10.46 4.26
C LEU A 88 18.86 8.95 4.47
N ILE A 89 19.94 8.34 4.00
CA ILE A 89 20.18 6.90 4.14
C ILE A 89 20.28 6.52 5.62
N LYS A 90 20.99 7.30 6.43
CA LYS A 90 21.12 7.06 7.88
C LYS A 90 19.78 7.19 8.61
N LYS A 91 18.92 8.13 8.19
CA LYS A 91 17.66 8.45 8.87
C LYS A 91 16.49 7.59 8.42
N PHE A 92 16.42 7.23 7.13
CA PHE A 92 15.28 6.55 6.53
C PHE A 92 15.63 5.18 5.94
N GLY A 93 16.91 4.84 5.83
CA GLY A 93 17.41 3.59 5.26
C GLY A 93 17.54 3.65 3.75
N GLU A 94 18.63 3.05 3.24
CA GLU A 94 19.02 3.07 1.83
C GLU A 94 17.89 2.63 0.89
N LYS A 95 17.25 1.51 1.19
CA LYS A 95 16.17 0.95 0.37
C LYS A 95 15.01 1.91 0.10
N GLY A 96 14.68 2.79 1.05
CA GLY A 96 13.58 3.74 0.88
C GLY A 96 13.95 4.93 0.01
N VAL A 97 15.22 5.34 0.08
CA VAL A 97 15.77 6.46 -0.71
C VAL A 97 16.02 6.01 -2.15
N ASP A 98 16.67 4.85 -2.35
CA ASP A 98 16.93 4.25 -3.67
C ASP A 98 15.65 4.00 -4.46
N ASP A 99 14.61 3.50 -3.80
CA ASP A 99 13.29 3.25 -4.40
C ASP A 99 12.61 4.56 -4.88
N LEU A 100 12.80 5.68 -4.18
CA LEU A 100 12.29 6.99 -4.60
C LEU A 100 13.08 7.58 -5.77
N ILE A 101 14.41 7.41 -5.77
CA ILE A 101 15.27 7.84 -6.88
C ILE A 101 14.92 7.06 -8.15
N LYS A 102 14.75 5.74 -8.05
CA LYS A 102 14.38 4.88 -9.18
C LYS A 102 13.01 5.19 -9.78
N ARG A 103 12.07 5.69 -8.97
CA ARG A 103 10.75 6.13 -9.43
C ARG A 103 10.77 7.53 -10.05
N GLY A 104 11.84 8.29 -9.84
CA GLY A 104 11.96 9.67 -10.30
C GLY A 104 11.34 10.71 -9.36
N ASP A 105 10.96 10.33 -8.14
CA ASP A 105 10.45 11.28 -7.13
C ASP A 105 11.60 12.12 -6.52
N LEU A 106 12.81 11.56 -6.48
CA LEU A 106 14.02 12.21 -5.99
C LEU A 106 15.13 12.16 -7.05
N ILE A 107 15.94 13.21 -7.10
CA ILE A 107 17.18 13.26 -7.87
C ILE A 107 18.35 13.34 -6.90
N GLU A 108 19.35 12.50 -7.12
CA GLU A 108 20.66 12.64 -6.49
C GLU A 108 21.64 13.26 -7.48
N GLU A 109 22.25 14.38 -7.09
CA GLU A 109 23.34 15.01 -7.84
C GLU A 109 24.52 15.26 -6.90
N ARG A 110 25.67 14.63 -7.18
CA ARG A 110 26.91 14.77 -6.40
C ARG A 110 26.73 14.51 -4.89
N GLY A 111 25.91 13.53 -4.52
CA GLY A 111 25.64 13.18 -3.11
C GLY A 111 24.59 14.06 -2.43
N VAL A 112 23.98 15.01 -3.15
CA VAL A 112 22.86 15.83 -2.65
C VAL A 112 21.57 15.36 -3.31
N VAL A 113 20.57 15.07 -2.49
CA VAL A 113 19.24 14.62 -2.91
C VAL A 113 18.25 15.77 -2.88
N LYS A 114 17.49 15.94 -3.96
CA LYS A 114 16.45 16.96 -4.15
C LYS A 114 15.17 16.30 -4.67
N VAL A 115 14.03 16.94 -4.43
CA VAL A 115 12.76 16.53 -5.05
C VAL A 115 12.74 17.04 -6.49
N LEU A 116 12.34 16.19 -7.43
CA LEU A 116 12.08 16.60 -8.80
C LEU A 116 10.68 17.25 -8.82
N GLU A 117 10.61 18.57 -8.98
CA GLU A 117 9.36 19.30 -9.26
C GLU A 117 9.04 19.32 -10.76
#